data_AF-A0A7W1FLB2-F1
#
_entry.id   AF-A0A7W1FLB2-F1
#
_cell.length_a   1.000
_cell.length_b   1.000
_cell.length_c   1.000
_cell.angle_alpha   90.00
_cell.angle_beta   90.00
_cell.angle_gamma   90.00
#
_symmetry.space_group_name_H-M   'P 1'
#
loop_
_entity.id
_entity.type
_entity.pdbx_description
1 polymer ?
#
loop_
_entity_poly.entity_id
_entity_poly.type
_entity_poly.pdbx_seq_one_letter_code
_entity_poly.pdbx_strand_id
1 'polypeptide(L)'
;MLRVKFVLLPAVLVALVTSVASVASVASAADVVVLKNGQRISGTLDPSADIGPDQVAIKTSNGILRLPRSAIASEDLGFDARKARLAKDDLAGHLGLAAWCRAQGMNTEALALLDRAVRLKDVPLAARALHARLVDEDEKRGPQKALELYRRYKQDGGDDPLTLQRLAQLEKAIADFEAQSNAVTSAPAVPKAVPTIQGGLESKGWDNEAPQWSNPVRPQIITVPTDAGVTPALKIEFKGGTQEKATIKRTAHLTIGDDSVLTFFALTPGDKPLSIAIGVKTGSKYLFHESPQQQVKPGQEFQKLRFDFKAANFKSAASSWNYNTRVGDLNDVKEIQLLIYNGSADGVLIISNMGFPAKPDL
;
A
#
# COMPACT_ATOMS: atom_id res chain seq x y z
N MET A 1 59.39 30.55 -17.58
CA MET A 1 59.47 29.10 -17.35
C MET A 1 58.56 28.74 -16.18
N LEU A 2 57.30 28.39 -16.43
CA LEU A 2 56.33 27.99 -15.40
C LEU A 2 56.18 26.46 -15.43
N ARG A 3 56.51 25.80 -14.32
CA ARG A 3 56.34 24.35 -14.13
C ARG A 3 54.92 24.05 -13.65
N VAL A 4 54.14 23.33 -14.46
CA VAL A 4 52.85 22.75 -14.07
C VAL A 4 53.12 21.44 -13.33
N LYS A 5 52.67 21.33 -12.07
CA LYS A 5 52.65 20.07 -11.31
C LYS A 5 51.32 19.36 -11.57
N PHE A 6 51.37 18.19 -12.20
CA PHE A 6 50.25 17.25 -12.25
C PHE A 6 50.17 16.48 -10.93
N VAL A 7 49.01 16.52 -10.28
CA VAL A 7 48.68 15.68 -9.12
C VAL A 7 47.86 14.50 -9.64
N LEU A 8 48.38 13.28 -9.48
CA LEU A 8 47.62 12.05 -9.71
C LEU A 8 46.65 11.82 -8.54
N LEU A 9 45.36 11.63 -8.84
CA LEU A 9 44.39 11.04 -7.91
C LEU A 9 44.41 9.51 -8.02
N PRO A 10 44.30 8.76 -6.91
CA PRO A 10 44.16 7.31 -6.95
C PRO A 10 42.72 6.92 -7.32
N ALA A 11 42.59 5.93 -8.20
CA ALA A 11 41.33 5.30 -8.57
C ALA A 11 40.79 4.48 -7.39
N VAL A 12 39.58 4.81 -6.92
CA VAL A 12 38.84 4.01 -5.94
C VAL A 12 38.09 2.92 -6.69
N LEU A 13 38.52 1.67 -6.48
CA LEU A 13 37.87 0.47 -6.99
C LEU A 13 36.63 0.18 -6.14
N VAL A 14 35.43 0.49 -6.65
CA VAL A 14 34.16 0.13 -6.01
C VAL A 14 33.85 -1.32 -6.35
N ALA A 15 34.07 -2.24 -5.41
CA ALA A 15 33.63 -3.62 -5.51
C ALA A 15 32.11 -3.69 -5.31
N LEU A 16 31.38 -4.00 -6.38
CA LEU A 16 29.95 -4.24 -6.38
C LEU A 16 29.68 -5.61 -5.72
N VAL A 17 29.25 -5.60 -4.45
CA VAL A 17 28.77 -6.81 -3.76
C VAL A 17 27.33 -7.05 -4.21
N THR A 18 27.15 -7.91 -5.21
CA THR A 18 25.84 -8.44 -5.62
C THR A 18 25.36 -9.43 -4.55
N SER A 19 24.58 -8.95 -3.60
CA SER A 19 23.82 -9.80 -2.68
C SER A 19 22.68 -10.48 -3.43
N VAL A 20 22.88 -11.74 -3.81
CA VAL A 20 21.81 -12.62 -4.30
C VAL A 20 20.87 -12.89 -3.13
N ALA A 21 19.74 -12.18 -3.08
CA ALA A 21 18.66 -12.52 -2.17
C ALA A 21 18.05 -13.85 -2.62
N SER A 22 18.44 -14.94 -1.97
CA SER A 22 17.78 -16.23 -2.11
C SER A 22 16.33 -16.09 -1.68
N VAL A 23 15.42 -15.99 -2.64
CA VAL A 23 13.98 -16.08 -2.38
C VAL A 23 13.73 -17.51 -1.91
N ALA A 24 13.73 -17.72 -0.60
CA ALA A 24 13.28 -18.97 -0.01
C ALA A 24 11.79 -19.10 -0.38
N SER A 25 11.50 -19.87 -1.43
CA SER A 25 10.14 -20.33 -1.67
C SER A 25 9.71 -21.01 -0.39
N VAL A 26 8.72 -20.45 0.30
CA VAL A 26 8.11 -21.03 1.49
C VAL A 26 7.41 -22.30 1.00
N ALA A 27 8.17 -23.39 0.88
CA ALA A 27 7.64 -24.67 0.47
C ALA A 27 6.55 -25.00 1.48
N SER A 28 5.33 -25.26 1.00
CA SER A 28 4.28 -25.92 1.78
C SER A 28 4.97 -27.06 2.53
N ALA A 29 5.07 -26.93 3.86
CA ALA A 29 5.84 -27.88 4.64
C ALA A 29 5.31 -29.28 4.32
N ALA A 30 6.16 -30.15 3.77
CA ALA A 30 5.75 -31.51 3.42
C ALA A 30 5.21 -32.23 4.67
N ASP A 31 4.29 -33.16 4.50
CA ASP A 31 3.90 -34.06 5.58
C ASP A 31 5.13 -34.85 6.02
N VAL A 32 5.33 -34.99 7.32
CA VAL A 32 6.39 -35.82 7.88
C VAL A 32 5.77 -36.93 8.71
N VAL A 33 5.98 -38.17 8.30
CA VAL A 33 5.61 -39.34 9.09
C VAL A 33 6.79 -39.73 9.94
N VAL A 34 6.60 -39.75 11.26
CA VAL A 34 7.60 -40.17 12.24
C VAL A 34 7.29 -41.59 12.65
N LEU A 35 8.24 -42.50 12.47
CA LEU A 35 8.12 -43.90 12.84
C LEU A 35 8.51 -44.14 14.30
N LYS A 36 8.06 -45.26 14.88
CA LYS A 36 8.37 -45.65 16.27
C LYS A 36 9.86 -45.87 16.53
N ASN A 37 10.65 -46.14 15.49
CA ASN A 37 12.11 -46.21 15.57
C ASN A 37 12.79 -44.83 15.46
N GLY A 38 12.03 -43.73 15.38
CA GLY A 38 12.53 -42.36 15.24
C GLY A 38 12.80 -41.91 13.81
N GLN A 39 12.69 -42.78 12.80
CA GLN A 39 12.88 -42.40 11.40
C GLN A 39 11.80 -41.41 10.95
N ARG A 40 12.20 -40.37 10.23
CA ARG A 40 11.31 -39.35 9.67
C ARG A 40 11.24 -39.51 8.16
N ILE A 41 10.04 -39.58 7.60
CA ILE A 41 9.80 -39.73 6.17
C ILE A 41 8.97 -38.54 5.69
N SER A 42 9.57 -37.72 4.83
CA SER A 42 8.92 -36.54 4.23
C SER A 42 8.21 -36.92 2.93
N GLY A 43 6.98 -36.44 2.76
CA GLY A 43 6.20 -36.60 1.52
C GLY A 43 4.82 -35.97 1.65
N THR A 44 3.87 -36.38 0.81
CA THR A 44 2.46 -35.99 0.92
C THR A 44 1.63 -37.23 1.24
N LEU A 45 0.79 -37.18 2.27
CA LEU A 45 -0.14 -38.27 2.56
C LEU A 45 -1.17 -38.35 1.44
N ASP A 46 -1.29 -39.53 0.83
CA ASP A 46 -2.20 -39.79 -0.27
C ASP A 46 -3.33 -40.73 0.20
N PRO A 47 -4.47 -40.19 0.68
CA PRO A 47 -5.59 -41.01 1.11
C PRO A 47 -6.32 -41.69 -0.06
N SER A 48 -6.00 -41.33 -1.31
CA SER A 48 -6.62 -41.90 -2.51
C SER A 48 -5.87 -43.11 -3.08
N ALA A 49 -4.65 -43.36 -2.61
CA ALA A 49 -3.86 -44.51 -3.04
C ALA A 49 -4.50 -45.83 -2.58
N ASP A 50 -4.51 -46.83 -3.46
CA ASP A 50 -4.93 -48.19 -3.12
C ASP A 50 -3.94 -48.81 -2.12
N ILE A 51 -4.39 -48.95 -0.88
CA ILE A 51 -3.62 -49.44 0.27
C ILE A 51 -4.49 -50.36 1.14
N GLY A 52 -3.84 -51.29 1.83
CA GLY A 52 -4.52 -52.15 2.79
C GLY A 52 -5.12 -51.38 3.98
N PRO A 53 -6.07 -51.98 4.73
CA PRO A 53 -6.83 -51.28 5.78
C PRO A 53 -5.99 -50.74 6.95
N ASP A 54 -4.78 -51.27 7.18
CA ASP A 54 -3.85 -50.82 8.23
C ASP A 54 -2.62 -50.08 7.67
N GLN A 55 -2.73 -49.47 6.49
CA GLN A 55 -1.61 -48.77 5.85
C GLN A 55 -1.85 -47.26 5.70
N VAL A 56 -0.74 -46.54 5.51
CA VAL A 56 -0.69 -45.14 5.09
C VAL A 56 0.18 -45.06 3.84
N ALA A 57 -0.30 -44.36 2.81
CA ALA A 57 0.48 -44.04 1.62
C ALA A 57 1.11 -42.65 1.76
N ILE A 58 2.41 -42.58 1.51
CA ILE A 58 3.20 -41.36 1.48
C ILE A 58 3.77 -41.20 0.07
N LYS A 59 3.33 -40.18 -0.65
CA LYS A 59 3.90 -39.80 -1.94
C LYS A 59 5.20 -39.03 -1.70
N THR A 60 6.32 -39.69 -1.98
CA THR A 60 7.67 -39.11 -1.90
C THR A 60 8.14 -38.69 -3.30
N SER A 61 9.31 -38.06 -3.41
CA SER A 61 9.94 -37.78 -4.71
C SER A 61 10.26 -39.03 -5.54
N ASN A 62 10.37 -40.20 -4.89
CA ASN A 62 10.75 -41.47 -5.50
C ASN A 62 9.56 -42.44 -5.70
N GLY A 63 8.32 -41.96 -5.49
CA GLY A 63 7.11 -42.77 -5.63
C GLY A 63 6.31 -42.89 -4.32
N ILE A 64 5.36 -43.83 -4.31
CA ILE A 64 4.44 -44.04 -3.18
C ILE A 64 5.03 -45.09 -2.24
N LEU A 65 5.33 -44.68 -1.01
CA LEU A 65 5.70 -45.58 0.08
C LEU A 65 4.45 -45.96 0.88
N ARG A 66 4.27 -47.25 1.14
CA ARG A 66 3.17 -47.77 1.97
C ARG A 66 3.74 -48.26 3.29
N LEU A 67 3.23 -47.72 4.39
CA LEU A 67 3.70 -48.07 5.74
C LEU A 67 2.53 -48.56 6.59
N PRO A 68 2.71 -49.60 7.42
CA PRO A 68 1.69 -50.00 8.37
C PRO A 68 1.52 -48.95 9.46
N ARG A 69 0.27 -48.61 9.85
CA ARG A 69 0.00 -47.62 10.91
C ARG A 69 0.64 -48.00 12.23
N SER A 70 0.74 -49.30 12.51
CA SER A 70 1.42 -49.82 13.70
C SER A 70 2.91 -49.44 13.81
N ALA A 71 3.57 -49.09 12.70
CA ALA A 71 4.95 -48.58 12.69
C ALA A 71 5.06 -47.05 12.86
N ILE A 72 3.95 -46.32 12.73
CA ILE A 72 3.90 -44.86 12.81
C ILE A 72 3.75 -44.44 14.27
N ALA A 73 4.59 -43.49 14.70
CA ALA A 73 4.50 -42.83 16.00
C ALA A 73 3.65 -41.56 15.92
N SER A 74 3.87 -40.72 14.90
CA SER A 74 3.10 -39.50 14.67
C SER A 74 3.08 -39.07 13.20
N GLU A 75 2.04 -38.31 12.83
CA GLU A 75 1.90 -37.64 11.53
C GLU A 75 2.03 -36.12 11.74
N ASP A 76 3.17 -35.55 11.36
CA ASP A 76 3.39 -34.10 11.34
C ASP A 76 2.89 -33.56 9.99
N LEU A 77 1.59 -33.29 9.92
CA LEU A 77 0.95 -32.84 8.68
C LEU A 77 1.42 -31.44 8.25
N GLY A 78 1.59 -31.28 6.95
CA GLY A 78 1.76 -30.03 6.24
C GLY A 78 0.47 -29.21 6.15
N PHE A 79 0.60 -27.99 5.62
CA PHE A 79 -0.53 -27.07 5.50
C PHE A 79 -1.69 -27.65 4.67
N ASP A 80 -1.40 -28.16 3.47
CA ASP A 80 -2.42 -28.63 2.54
C ASP A 80 -3.17 -29.85 3.09
N ALA A 81 -2.46 -30.80 3.70
CA ALA A 81 -3.08 -31.97 4.33
C ALA A 81 -3.95 -31.59 5.53
N ARG A 82 -3.49 -30.67 6.40
CA ARG A 82 -4.32 -30.14 7.50
C ARG A 82 -5.57 -29.45 6.97
N LYS A 83 -5.41 -28.60 5.97
CA LYS A 83 -6.50 -27.84 5.34
C LYS A 83 -7.53 -28.75 4.66
N ALA A 84 -7.09 -29.82 4.00
CA ALA A 84 -7.98 -30.80 3.35
C ALA A 84 -8.85 -31.56 4.36
N ARG A 85 -8.39 -31.70 5.61
CA ARG A 85 -9.15 -32.34 6.70
C ARG A 85 -10.15 -31.39 7.39
N LEU A 86 -10.11 -30.09 7.12
CA LEU A 86 -11.01 -29.12 7.75
C LEU A 86 -12.40 -29.14 7.13
N ALA A 87 -13.43 -29.34 7.96
CA ALA A 87 -14.81 -29.06 7.54
C ALA A 87 -15.03 -27.55 7.39
N LYS A 88 -16.04 -27.17 6.60
CA LYS A 88 -16.33 -25.74 6.33
C LYS A 88 -16.73 -24.96 7.58
N ASP A 89 -17.37 -25.64 8.52
CA ASP A 89 -17.92 -25.15 9.78
C ASP A 89 -17.09 -25.54 11.02
N ASP A 90 -15.93 -26.19 10.83
CA ASP A 90 -15.03 -26.56 11.92
C ASP A 90 -14.25 -25.35 12.46
N LEU A 91 -14.91 -24.53 13.27
CA LEU A 91 -14.32 -23.34 13.87
C LEU A 91 -13.01 -23.67 14.61
N ALA A 92 -13.02 -24.71 15.45
CA ALA A 92 -11.84 -25.09 16.23
C ALA A 92 -10.67 -25.48 15.32
N GLY A 93 -10.93 -26.24 14.25
CA GLY A 93 -9.91 -26.61 13.26
C GLY A 93 -9.37 -25.41 12.48
N HIS A 94 -10.21 -24.47 12.03
CA HIS A 94 -9.74 -23.24 11.36
C HIS A 94 -8.85 -22.41 12.28
N LEU A 95 -9.23 -22.25 13.55
CA LEU A 95 -8.45 -21.49 14.52
C LEU A 95 -7.12 -22.18 14.86
N GLY A 96 -7.13 -23.49 15.07
CA GLY A 96 -5.93 -24.28 15.33
C GLY A 96 -4.95 -24.24 14.16
N LEU A 97 -5.45 -24.37 12.93
CA LEU A 97 -4.61 -24.27 11.74
C LEU A 97 -4.09 -22.85 11.52
N ALA A 98 -4.88 -21.81 11.79
CA ALA A 98 -4.42 -20.43 11.68
C ALA A 98 -3.30 -20.11 12.68
N ALA A 99 -3.43 -20.56 13.93
CA ALA A 99 -2.38 -20.41 14.94
C ALA A 99 -1.10 -21.15 14.55
N TRP A 100 -1.22 -22.37 14.02
CA TRP A 100 -0.08 -23.11 13.48
C TRP A 100 0.58 -22.35 12.31
N CYS A 101 -0.20 -21.85 11.35
CA CYS A 101 0.32 -21.06 10.24
C CYS A 101 1.09 -19.83 10.73
N ARG A 102 0.54 -19.10 11.72
CA ARG A 102 1.21 -17.95 12.34
C ARG A 102 2.56 -18.35 12.96
N ALA A 103 2.62 -19.47 13.67
CA ALA A 103 3.86 -19.98 14.26
C ALA A 103 4.92 -20.39 13.21
N GLN A 104 4.49 -20.76 11.99
CA GLN A 104 5.37 -21.05 10.85
C GLN A 104 5.72 -19.82 10.00
N GLY A 105 5.27 -18.62 10.37
CA GLY A 105 5.45 -17.41 9.55
C GLY A 105 4.56 -17.35 8.30
N MET A 106 3.60 -18.28 8.15
CA MET A 106 2.63 -18.35 7.05
C MET A 106 1.45 -17.40 7.30
N ASN A 107 1.74 -16.10 7.35
CA ASN A 107 0.77 -15.07 7.75
C ASN A 107 -0.41 -14.94 6.77
N THR A 108 -0.15 -15.12 5.47
CA THR A 108 -1.20 -15.01 4.42
C THR A 108 -2.23 -16.13 4.59
N GLU A 109 -1.77 -17.35 4.85
CA GLU A 109 -2.61 -18.52 5.07
C GLU A 109 -3.36 -18.43 6.40
N ALA A 110 -2.68 -17.98 7.47
CA ALA A 110 -3.30 -17.73 8.77
C ALA A 110 -4.45 -16.71 8.65
N LEU A 111 -4.22 -15.61 7.92
CA LEU A 111 -5.22 -14.58 7.68
C LEU A 111 -6.41 -15.11 6.88
N ALA A 112 -6.18 -15.90 5.84
CA ALA A 112 -7.24 -16.50 5.04
C ALA A 112 -8.13 -17.48 5.83
N LEU A 113 -7.54 -18.22 6.79
CA LEU A 113 -8.29 -19.10 7.69
C LEU A 113 -9.11 -18.29 8.71
N LEU A 114 -8.53 -17.23 9.27
CA LEU A 114 -9.23 -16.36 10.21
C LEU A 114 -10.37 -15.59 9.55
N ASP A 115 -10.20 -15.10 8.31
CA ASP A 115 -11.27 -14.45 7.55
C ASP A 115 -12.53 -15.33 7.39
N ARG A 116 -12.36 -16.66 7.39
CA ARG A 116 -13.46 -17.63 7.40
C ARG A 116 -13.97 -17.87 8.82
N ALA A 117 -13.06 -18.14 9.76
CA ALA A 117 -13.39 -18.45 11.15
C ALA A 117 -14.22 -17.34 11.80
N VAL A 118 -13.87 -16.06 11.62
CA VAL A 118 -14.58 -14.92 12.23
C VAL A 118 -16.02 -14.73 11.74
N ARG A 119 -16.43 -15.44 10.68
CA ARG A 119 -17.82 -15.44 10.16
C ARG A 119 -18.68 -16.53 10.80
N LEU A 120 -18.08 -17.48 11.52
CA LEU A 120 -18.79 -18.51 12.25
C LEU A 120 -19.32 -17.94 13.58
N LYS A 121 -20.23 -18.66 14.24
CA LYS A 121 -20.75 -18.29 15.55
C LYS A 121 -19.72 -18.60 16.63
N ASP A 122 -19.83 -17.92 17.78
CA ASP A 122 -19.07 -18.23 19.01
C ASP A 122 -17.54 -18.14 18.87
N VAL A 123 -17.06 -17.24 17.99
CA VAL A 123 -15.63 -17.01 17.77
C VAL A 123 -14.98 -16.41 19.02
N PRO A 124 -13.97 -17.08 19.61
CA PRO A 124 -13.28 -16.58 20.80
C PRO A 124 -12.65 -15.20 20.57
N LEU A 125 -12.66 -14.36 21.61
CA LEU A 125 -12.05 -13.03 21.54
C LEU A 125 -10.57 -13.08 21.15
N ALA A 126 -9.81 -14.06 21.65
CA ALA A 126 -8.41 -14.26 21.28
C ALA A 126 -8.20 -14.45 19.76
N ALA A 127 -9.12 -15.12 19.07
CA ALA A 127 -9.06 -15.29 17.62
C ALA A 127 -9.34 -13.97 16.88
N ARG A 128 -10.29 -13.15 17.39
CA ARG A 128 -10.56 -11.81 16.84
C ARG A 128 -9.36 -10.89 17.01
N ALA A 129 -8.67 -10.95 18.16
CA ALA A 129 -7.43 -10.21 18.39
C ALA A 129 -6.32 -10.63 17.41
N LEU A 130 -6.11 -11.94 17.22
CA LEU A 130 -5.14 -12.44 16.24
C LEU A 130 -5.48 -12.00 14.81
N HIS A 131 -6.77 -12.03 14.44
CA HIS A 131 -7.23 -11.55 13.14
C HIS A 131 -6.93 -10.07 12.94
N ALA A 132 -7.24 -9.23 13.92
CA ALA A 132 -6.95 -7.79 13.86
C ALA A 132 -5.43 -7.52 13.69
N ARG A 133 -4.57 -8.23 14.44
CA ARG A 133 -3.11 -8.11 14.30
C ARG A 133 -2.59 -8.54 12.93
N LEU A 134 -3.08 -9.65 12.39
CA LEU A 134 -2.68 -10.10 11.06
C LEU A 134 -3.16 -9.16 9.96
N VAL A 135 -4.31 -8.48 10.13
CA VAL A 135 -4.76 -7.44 9.21
C VAL A 135 -3.89 -6.18 9.31
N ASP A 136 -3.44 -5.81 10.51
CA ASP A 136 -2.54 -4.67 10.74
C ASP A 136 -1.17 -4.89 10.07
N GLU A 137 -0.64 -6.10 10.17
CA GLU A 137 0.64 -6.53 9.59
C GLU A 137 0.56 -6.80 8.07
N ASP A 138 -0.63 -6.96 7.49
CA ASP A 138 -0.81 -7.23 6.06
C ASP A 138 -0.59 -5.96 5.24
N GLU A 139 0.37 -5.99 4.32
CA GLU A 139 0.75 -4.83 3.49
C GLU A 139 -0.41 -4.27 2.64
N LYS A 140 -1.39 -5.11 2.29
CA LYS A 140 -2.51 -4.71 1.41
C LYS A 140 -3.66 -4.09 2.20
N ARG A 141 -3.93 -4.57 3.41
CA ARG A 141 -5.04 -4.11 4.27
C ARG A 141 -4.60 -3.04 5.25
N GLY A 142 -3.51 -3.31 5.96
CA GLY A 142 -2.82 -2.37 6.83
C GLY A 142 -3.61 -1.87 8.06
N PRO A 143 -3.05 -0.87 8.74
CA PRO A 143 -3.53 -0.40 10.05
C PRO A 143 -4.93 0.22 10.01
N GLN A 144 -5.31 0.89 8.92
CA GLN A 144 -6.65 1.50 8.82
C GLN A 144 -7.76 0.44 8.85
N LYS A 145 -7.56 -0.69 8.16
CA LYS A 145 -8.55 -1.77 8.19
C LYS A 145 -8.54 -2.50 9.54
N ALA A 146 -7.36 -2.65 10.14
CA ALA A 146 -7.22 -3.26 11.46
C ALA A 146 -7.87 -2.45 12.58
N LEU A 147 -7.89 -1.11 12.48
CA LEU A 147 -8.50 -0.24 13.48
C LEU A 147 -9.97 -0.59 13.74
N GLU A 148 -10.75 -0.85 12.69
CA GLU A 148 -12.16 -1.26 12.83
C GLU A 148 -12.28 -2.58 13.61
N LEU A 149 -11.38 -3.53 13.34
CA LEU A 149 -11.35 -4.83 14.00
C LEU A 149 -10.93 -4.71 15.47
N TYR A 150 -9.94 -3.86 15.77
CA TYR A 150 -9.52 -3.59 17.14
C TYR A 150 -10.62 -2.90 17.96
N ARG A 151 -11.31 -1.92 17.37
CA ARG A 151 -12.47 -1.28 18.02
C ARG A 151 -13.57 -2.28 18.29
N ARG A 152 -13.87 -3.16 17.33
CA ARG A 152 -14.85 -4.24 17.51
C ARG A 152 -14.44 -5.23 18.61
N TYR A 153 -13.17 -5.64 18.63
CA TYR A 153 -12.63 -6.51 19.68
C TYR A 153 -12.83 -5.91 21.09
N LYS A 154 -12.51 -4.63 21.27
CA LYS A 154 -12.74 -3.92 22.54
C LYS A 154 -14.24 -3.85 22.90
N GLN A 155 -15.10 -3.55 21.92
CA GLN A 155 -16.57 -3.50 22.11
C GLN A 155 -17.15 -4.87 22.50
N ASP A 156 -16.61 -5.94 21.95
CA ASP A 156 -17.02 -7.31 22.26
C ASP A 156 -16.46 -7.80 23.63
N GLY A 157 -15.82 -6.92 24.41
CA GLY A 157 -15.31 -7.22 25.76
C GLY A 157 -13.87 -7.71 25.82
N GLY A 158 -13.10 -7.54 24.75
CA GLY A 158 -11.69 -7.93 24.70
C GLY A 158 -10.80 -7.11 25.63
N ASP A 159 -9.92 -7.79 26.36
CA ASP A 159 -9.09 -7.24 27.44
C ASP A 159 -7.58 -7.48 27.26
N ASP A 160 -7.15 -8.09 26.15
CA ASP A 160 -5.73 -8.36 25.87
C ASP A 160 -4.91 -7.05 25.84
N PRO A 161 -3.92 -6.87 26.74
CA PRO A 161 -3.21 -5.60 26.90
C PRO A 161 -2.48 -5.14 25.64
N LEU A 162 -1.89 -6.07 24.87
CA LEU A 162 -1.14 -5.75 23.66
C LEU A 162 -2.07 -5.23 22.55
N THR A 163 -3.25 -5.84 22.41
CA THR A 163 -4.28 -5.47 21.45
C THR A 163 -4.86 -4.09 21.77
N LEU A 164 -5.13 -3.83 23.06
CA LEU A 164 -5.63 -2.53 23.51
C LEU A 164 -4.57 -1.43 23.40
N GLN A 165 -3.30 -1.74 23.67
CA GLN A 165 -2.19 -0.81 23.47
C GLN A 165 -2.06 -0.43 21.99
N ARG A 166 -2.13 -1.41 21.07
CA ARG A 166 -2.06 -1.15 19.64
C ARG A 166 -3.24 -0.33 19.15
N LEU A 167 -4.46 -0.61 19.62
CA LEU A 167 -5.64 0.22 19.35
C LEU A 167 -5.41 1.68 19.77
N ALA A 168 -4.92 1.91 20.99
CA ALA A 168 -4.65 3.25 21.49
C ALA A 168 -3.60 4.00 20.66
N GLN A 169 -2.57 3.30 20.17
CA GLN A 169 -1.57 3.88 19.25
C GLN A 169 -2.21 4.32 17.93
N LEU A 170 -3.07 3.49 17.33
CA LEU A 170 -3.74 3.82 16.07
C LEU A 170 -4.72 5.00 16.24
N GLU A 171 -5.48 5.02 17.34
CA GLU A 171 -6.40 6.12 17.65
C GLU A 171 -5.66 7.43 17.91
N LYS A 172 -4.53 7.35 18.63
CA LYS A 172 -3.65 8.52 18.82
C LYS A 172 -3.08 9.03 17.50
N ALA A 173 -2.62 8.15 16.62
CA ALA A 173 -2.08 8.55 15.32
C ALA A 173 -3.12 9.29 14.46
N ILE A 174 -4.38 8.84 14.49
CA ILE A 174 -5.49 9.52 13.82
C ILE A 174 -5.79 10.86 14.49
N ALA A 175 -5.89 10.91 15.81
CA ALA A 175 -6.15 12.16 16.52
C ALA A 175 -5.03 13.19 16.30
N ASP A 176 -3.76 12.77 16.30
CA ASP A 176 -2.62 13.64 16.02
C ASP A 176 -2.65 14.13 14.56
N PHE A 177 -3.02 13.27 13.60
CA PHE A 177 -3.21 13.67 12.19
C PHE A 177 -4.36 14.67 12.01
N GLU A 178 -5.49 14.45 12.68
CA GLU A 178 -6.64 15.35 12.65
C GLU A 178 -6.32 16.69 13.33
N ALA A 179 -5.64 16.66 14.48
CA ALA A 179 -5.20 17.86 15.18
C ALA A 179 -4.21 18.67 14.34
N GLN A 180 -3.26 18.01 13.66
CA GLN A 180 -2.35 18.67 12.73
C GLN A 180 -3.13 19.26 11.54
N SER A 181 -4.03 18.50 10.93
CA SER A 181 -4.88 18.96 9.83
C SER A 181 -5.72 20.18 10.25
N ASN A 182 -6.28 20.16 11.46
CA ASN A 182 -7.07 21.25 12.03
C ASN A 182 -6.20 22.45 12.47
N ALA A 183 -4.97 22.24 12.93
CA ALA A 183 -4.04 23.33 13.23
C ALA A 183 -3.66 24.10 11.97
N VAL A 184 -3.59 23.42 10.82
CA VAL A 184 -3.50 24.11 9.53
C VAL A 184 -4.79 24.91 9.27
N THR A 185 -5.96 24.47 9.74
CA THR A 185 -7.25 25.16 9.50
C THR A 185 -7.47 26.53 10.13
N SER A 186 -6.79 26.85 11.22
CA SER A 186 -6.96 28.11 11.98
C SER A 186 -6.27 29.36 11.39
N ALA A 187 -6.03 29.41 10.07
CA ALA A 187 -5.57 30.61 9.39
C ALA A 187 -6.70 31.68 9.30
N PRO A 188 -6.36 32.99 9.23
CA PRO A 188 -7.33 34.10 9.34
C PRO A 188 -8.47 34.02 8.31
N ALA A 189 -9.63 34.56 8.71
CA ALA A 189 -10.88 34.55 7.95
C ALA A 189 -10.68 34.87 6.46
N VAL A 190 -11.11 33.94 5.60
CA VAL A 190 -11.13 34.08 4.14
C VAL A 190 -12.00 35.28 3.76
N PRO A 191 -11.51 36.26 2.97
CA PRO A 191 -12.31 37.36 2.46
C PRO A 191 -13.54 36.87 1.68
N LYS A 192 -14.65 37.61 1.78
CA LYS A 192 -15.92 37.33 1.07
C LYS A 192 -15.69 37.03 -0.42
N ALA A 193 -16.37 35.97 -0.88
CA ALA A 193 -16.25 35.41 -2.23
C ALA A 193 -16.41 36.44 -3.35
N VAL A 194 -15.45 36.44 -4.28
CA VAL A 194 -15.48 37.10 -5.59
C VAL A 194 -16.17 36.16 -6.60
N PRO A 195 -16.92 36.67 -7.61
CA PRO A 195 -17.67 35.84 -8.56
C PRO A 195 -16.84 34.75 -9.24
N THR A 196 -17.46 33.59 -9.44
CA THR A 196 -16.85 32.36 -9.95
C THR A 196 -16.52 32.48 -11.44
N ILE A 197 -15.25 32.74 -11.76
CA ILE A 197 -14.68 32.45 -13.08
C ILE A 197 -14.66 30.93 -13.23
N GLN A 198 -15.06 30.38 -14.39
CA GLN A 198 -14.99 28.93 -14.69
C GLN A 198 -13.54 28.44 -14.49
N GLY A 199 -13.24 27.91 -13.30
CA GLY A 199 -11.91 27.40 -12.93
C GLY A 199 -11.70 25.95 -13.40
N GLY A 200 -10.44 25.55 -13.54
CA GLY A 200 -10.07 24.20 -13.93
C GLY A 200 -10.31 23.16 -12.84
N LEU A 201 -9.63 22.01 -12.95
CA LEU A 201 -9.69 20.92 -11.97
C LEU A 201 -9.19 21.33 -10.58
N GLU A 202 -8.49 22.44 -10.44
CA GLU A 202 -8.06 23.02 -9.17
C GLU A 202 -9.20 23.58 -8.31
N SER A 203 -10.37 23.88 -8.90
CA SER A 203 -11.39 24.73 -8.28
C SER A 203 -12.22 24.12 -7.15
N LYS A 204 -12.32 22.79 -7.03
CA LYS A 204 -13.08 22.09 -5.98
C LYS A 204 -12.83 20.58 -5.93
N GLY A 205 -13.23 19.96 -4.83
CA GLY A 205 -13.33 18.50 -4.69
C GLY A 205 -12.00 17.80 -4.42
N TRP A 206 -11.06 18.48 -3.76
CA TRP A 206 -9.80 17.91 -3.33
C TRP A 206 -9.88 17.55 -1.84
N ASP A 207 -9.68 16.27 -1.55
CA ASP A 207 -9.69 15.69 -0.22
C ASP A 207 -8.29 15.18 0.15
N ASN A 208 -8.05 15.02 1.46
CA ASN A 208 -6.84 14.39 1.94
C ASN A 208 -6.84 12.89 1.62
N GLU A 209 -5.68 12.33 1.29
CA GLU A 209 -5.51 10.88 1.25
C GLU A 209 -5.43 10.31 2.68
N ALA A 210 -5.69 9.00 2.82
CA ALA A 210 -5.66 8.31 4.08
C ALA A 210 -4.30 8.46 4.79
N PRO A 211 -4.25 8.63 6.13
CA PRO A 211 -3.03 8.86 6.89
C PRO A 211 -1.95 7.79 6.73
N GLN A 212 -2.34 6.55 6.41
CA GLN A 212 -1.40 5.45 6.18
C GLN A 212 -0.59 5.59 4.88
N TRP A 213 -1.02 6.45 3.95
CA TRP A 213 -0.37 6.68 2.65
C TRP A 213 0.08 8.12 2.42
N SER A 214 -0.21 9.02 3.37
CA SER A 214 0.01 10.45 3.21
C SER A 214 0.46 11.11 4.51
N ASN A 215 1.44 11.99 4.40
CA ASN A 215 1.70 13.01 5.41
C ASN A 215 0.50 13.98 5.53
N PRO A 216 0.38 14.73 6.66
CA PRO A 216 -0.68 15.71 6.83
C PRO A 216 -0.63 16.78 5.75
N VAL A 217 -1.80 17.10 5.19
CA VAL A 217 -1.95 18.02 4.07
C VAL A 217 -3.29 18.76 4.18
N ARG A 218 -3.36 19.96 3.60
CA ARG A 218 -4.57 20.77 3.54
C ARG A 218 -4.70 21.46 2.18
N PRO A 219 -5.62 21.02 1.32
CA PRO A 219 -6.02 21.77 0.15
C PRO A 219 -6.93 22.95 0.53
N GLN A 220 -6.69 24.12 -0.07
CA GLN A 220 -7.50 25.32 0.08
C GLN A 220 -7.58 26.05 -1.27
N ILE A 221 -8.80 26.48 -1.65
CA ILE A 221 -8.97 27.37 -2.79
C ILE A 221 -8.64 28.80 -2.37
N ILE A 222 -7.72 29.43 -3.08
CA ILE A 222 -7.33 30.83 -2.92
C ILE A 222 -7.52 31.57 -4.25
N THR A 223 -7.40 32.89 -4.24
CA THR A 223 -7.29 33.71 -5.45
C THR A 223 -5.84 34.17 -5.61
N VAL A 224 -5.31 34.09 -6.83
CA VAL A 224 -3.97 34.59 -7.18
C VAL A 224 -4.08 35.68 -8.24
N PRO A 225 -3.33 36.78 -8.12
CA PRO A 225 -3.25 37.79 -9.18
C PRO A 225 -2.49 37.25 -10.38
N THR A 226 -2.92 37.64 -11.57
CA THR A 226 -2.34 37.33 -12.87
C THR A 226 -2.44 38.56 -13.76
N ASP A 227 -1.72 38.59 -14.88
CA ASP A 227 -1.83 39.68 -15.86
C ASP A 227 -3.26 39.85 -16.41
N ALA A 228 -4.05 38.78 -16.41
CA ALA A 228 -5.45 38.76 -16.86
C ALA A 228 -6.48 39.07 -15.75
N GLY A 229 -6.04 39.43 -14.54
CA GLY A 229 -6.89 39.66 -13.37
C GLY A 229 -6.64 38.64 -12.26
N VAL A 230 -7.67 38.32 -11.46
CA VAL A 230 -7.54 37.30 -10.40
C VAL A 230 -8.08 35.95 -10.89
N THR A 231 -7.38 34.86 -10.60
CA THR A 231 -7.80 33.50 -10.95
C THR A 231 -7.84 32.62 -9.69
N PRO A 232 -8.78 31.66 -9.58
CA PRO A 232 -8.70 30.67 -8.52
C PRO A 232 -7.43 29.80 -8.64
N ALA A 233 -6.87 29.42 -7.50
CA ALA A 233 -5.76 28.50 -7.40
C ALA A 233 -5.96 27.57 -6.20
N LEU A 234 -5.38 26.37 -6.29
CA LEU A 234 -5.34 25.38 -5.22
C LEU A 234 -4.03 25.55 -4.44
N LYS A 235 -4.13 26.13 -3.25
CA LYS A 235 -3.05 26.15 -2.26
C LYS A 235 -3.07 24.86 -1.47
N ILE A 236 -1.92 24.24 -1.29
CA ILE A 236 -1.76 22.96 -0.63
C ILE A 236 -0.68 23.13 0.43
N GLU A 237 -1.09 23.22 1.69
CA GLU A 237 -0.17 23.27 2.83
C GLU A 237 0.09 21.85 3.30
N PHE A 238 1.35 21.47 3.49
CA PHE A 238 1.72 20.13 3.92
C PHE A 238 2.71 20.17 5.07
N LYS A 239 2.66 19.13 5.91
CA LYS A 239 3.58 18.93 7.02
C LYS A 239 4.44 17.70 6.79
N GLY A 240 5.66 17.74 7.31
CA GLY A 240 6.52 16.56 7.38
C GLY A 240 5.88 15.46 8.22
N GLY A 241 6.18 14.21 7.91
CA GLY A 241 5.69 13.07 8.68
C GLY A 241 6.51 11.81 8.46
N THR A 242 5.92 10.66 8.79
CA THR A 242 6.56 9.35 8.64
C THR A 242 6.40 8.76 7.23
N GLN A 243 5.57 9.37 6.39
CA GLN A 243 5.39 8.94 5.00
C GLN A 243 6.38 9.67 4.10
N GLU A 244 6.62 9.09 2.93
CA GLU A 244 7.49 9.71 1.90
C GLU A 244 6.85 10.98 1.31
N LYS A 245 5.52 11.06 1.30
CA LYS A 245 4.76 12.06 0.54
C LYS A 245 3.48 12.50 1.24
N ALA A 246 3.07 13.74 0.98
CA ALA A 246 1.75 14.28 1.22
C ALA A 246 0.92 14.12 -0.07
N THR A 247 -0.33 13.70 0.05
CA THR A 247 -1.19 13.40 -1.11
C THR A 247 -2.58 13.98 -0.90
N ILE A 248 -3.02 14.77 -1.89
CA ILE A 248 -4.43 15.13 -2.04
C ILE A 248 -5.01 14.37 -3.22
N LYS A 249 -6.29 14.04 -3.15
CA LYS A 249 -7.00 13.29 -4.17
C LYS A 249 -8.30 13.97 -4.52
N ARG A 250 -8.73 13.75 -5.75
CA ARG A 250 -10.03 14.17 -6.25
C ARG A 250 -10.69 12.98 -6.92
N THR A 251 -11.86 12.59 -6.41
CA THR A 251 -12.74 11.68 -7.14
C THR A 251 -13.13 12.33 -8.46
N ALA A 252 -12.86 11.65 -9.55
CA ALA A 252 -12.98 12.17 -10.89
C ALA A 252 -13.60 11.07 -11.75
N HIS A 253 -14.85 11.23 -12.17
CA HIS A 253 -15.50 10.32 -13.12
C HIS A 253 -15.24 10.83 -14.53
N LEU A 254 -14.03 10.58 -15.04
CA LEU A 254 -13.55 11.16 -16.30
C LEU A 254 -13.27 10.07 -17.34
N THR A 255 -13.57 10.41 -18.59
CA THR A 255 -13.07 9.71 -19.77
C THR A 255 -11.97 10.57 -20.38
N ILE A 256 -10.74 10.07 -20.40
CA ILE A 256 -9.59 10.74 -21.01
C ILE A 256 -9.39 10.14 -22.40
N GLY A 257 -9.74 10.92 -23.42
CA GLY A 257 -9.65 10.55 -24.83
C GLY A 257 -8.27 10.82 -25.42
N ASP A 258 -8.24 11.53 -26.56
CA ASP A 258 -6.98 11.86 -27.25
C ASP A 258 -6.15 12.93 -26.55
N ASP A 259 -6.82 13.84 -25.84
CA ASP A 259 -6.18 14.86 -25.03
C ASP A 259 -5.81 14.29 -23.65
N SER A 260 -4.76 13.46 -23.62
CA SER A 260 -4.31 12.73 -22.43
C SER A 260 -3.29 13.48 -21.56
N VAL A 261 -2.96 14.72 -21.92
CA VAL A 261 -1.92 15.49 -21.23
C VAL A 261 -2.56 16.37 -20.16
N LEU A 262 -2.44 15.97 -18.90
CA LEU A 262 -2.77 16.84 -17.78
C LEU A 262 -1.72 17.93 -17.68
N THR A 263 -2.15 19.19 -17.66
CA THR A 263 -1.26 20.35 -17.48
C THR A 263 -1.75 21.22 -16.35
N PHE A 264 -0.80 21.89 -15.69
CA PHE A 264 -1.08 22.94 -14.70
C PHE A 264 0.18 23.77 -14.48
N PHE A 265 0.01 24.90 -13.79
CA PHE A 265 1.10 25.72 -13.31
C PHE A 265 1.30 25.50 -11.82
N ALA A 266 2.54 25.33 -11.38
CA ALA A 266 2.91 25.05 -10.01
C ALA A 266 3.91 26.09 -9.47
N LEU A 267 3.72 26.49 -8.21
CA LEU A 267 4.57 27.42 -7.49
C LEU A 267 4.85 26.87 -6.08
N THR A 268 6.12 26.84 -5.67
CA THR A 268 6.51 26.55 -4.29
C THR A 268 7.27 27.77 -3.73
N PRO A 269 6.69 28.53 -2.79
CA PRO A 269 7.31 29.74 -2.25
C PRO A 269 8.43 29.47 -1.24
N GLY A 270 8.73 28.20 -0.95
CA GLY A 270 9.82 27.79 -0.07
C GLY A 270 11.20 28.01 -0.69
N ASP A 271 12.23 27.58 0.03
CA ASP A 271 13.65 27.70 -0.35
C ASP A 271 14.21 26.41 -0.99
N LYS A 272 13.43 25.32 -0.98
CA LYS A 272 13.83 24.01 -1.50
C LYS A 272 12.99 23.60 -2.71
N PRO A 273 13.58 22.88 -3.68
CA PRO A 273 12.82 22.29 -4.77
C PRO A 273 11.86 21.24 -4.22
N LEU A 274 10.69 21.14 -4.86
CA LEU A 274 9.64 20.20 -4.48
C LEU A 274 9.42 19.20 -5.61
N SER A 275 9.57 17.91 -5.33
CA SER A 275 9.24 16.85 -6.28
C SER A 275 7.74 16.55 -6.24
N ILE A 276 7.09 16.56 -7.40
CA ILE A 276 5.67 16.24 -7.51
C ILE A 276 5.42 15.16 -8.57
N ALA A 277 4.39 14.34 -8.37
CA ALA A 277 3.91 13.38 -9.35
C ALA A 277 2.38 13.39 -9.42
N ILE A 278 1.84 12.75 -10.46
CA ILE A 278 0.42 12.53 -10.63
C ILE A 278 0.10 11.04 -10.48
N GLY A 279 -0.88 10.76 -9.64
CA GLY A 279 -1.46 9.44 -9.45
C GLY A 279 -2.83 9.41 -10.10
N VAL A 280 -3.19 8.27 -10.68
CA VAL A 280 -4.52 8.06 -11.25
C VAL A 280 -5.00 6.67 -10.90
N LYS A 281 -6.26 6.56 -10.49
CA LYS A 281 -6.95 5.27 -10.30
C LYS A 281 -7.96 5.06 -11.40
N THR A 282 -7.89 3.93 -12.09
CA THR A 282 -8.74 3.63 -13.26
C THR A 282 -9.44 2.28 -13.16
N GLY A 283 -10.51 2.12 -13.93
CA GLY A 283 -11.26 0.88 -14.09
C GLY A 283 -12.06 0.45 -12.86
N SER A 284 -12.76 -0.68 -12.97
CA SER A 284 -13.60 -1.22 -11.88
C SER A 284 -12.81 -1.66 -10.65
N LYS A 285 -11.50 -1.90 -10.80
CA LYS A 285 -10.59 -2.35 -9.74
C LYS A 285 -9.80 -1.20 -9.10
N TYR A 286 -10.03 0.05 -9.50
CA TYR A 286 -9.28 1.22 -9.00
C TYR A 286 -7.76 1.02 -9.11
N LEU A 287 -7.31 0.54 -10.27
CA LEU A 287 -5.89 0.26 -10.51
C LEU A 287 -5.10 1.57 -10.43
N PHE A 288 -4.12 1.61 -9.55
CA PHE A 288 -3.29 2.79 -9.32
C PHE A 288 -2.11 2.84 -10.30
N HIS A 289 -1.95 3.99 -10.94
CA HIS A 289 -0.82 4.34 -11.78
C HIS A 289 -0.20 5.64 -11.30
N GLU A 290 1.12 5.73 -11.26
CA GLU A 290 1.84 6.95 -10.83
C GLU A 290 2.85 7.38 -11.90
N SER A 291 2.88 8.68 -12.20
CA SER A 291 3.84 9.26 -13.13
C SER A 291 5.25 9.35 -12.52
N PRO A 292 6.29 9.58 -13.33
CA PRO A 292 7.58 10.03 -12.83
C PRO A 292 7.43 11.38 -12.11
N GLN A 293 8.35 11.67 -11.19
CA GLN A 293 8.39 12.94 -10.48
C GLN A 293 8.88 14.06 -11.41
N GLN A 294 8.29 15.25 -11.31
CA GLN A 294 8.79 16.49 -11.88
C GLN A 294 9.15 17.46 -10.73
N GLN A 295 10.26 18.17 -10.86
CA GLN A 295 10.67 19.14 -9.85
C GLN A 295 10.06 20.51 -10.11
N VAL A 296 9.54 21.12 -9.06
CA VAL A 296 9.16 22.53 -8.99
C VAL A 296 10.28 23.26 -8.27
N LYS A 297 10.98 24.15 -8.97
CA LYS A 297 12.04 24.98 -8.36
C LYS A 297 11.43 25.98 -7.37
N PRO A 298 12.13 26.33 -6.28
CA PRO A 298 11.69 27.39 -5.38
C PRO A 298 11.66 28.73 -6.12
N GLY A 299 10.70 29.59 -5.80
CA GLY A 299 10.63 30.92 -6.39
C GLY A 299 9.28 31.60 -6.23
N GLN A 300 9.09 32.70 -6.97
CA GLN A 300 7.84 33.45 -7.07
C GLN A 300 7.10 33.22 -8.39
N GLU A 301 7.73 32.51 -9.34
CA GLU A 301 7.20 32.27 -10.67
C GLU A 301 6.56 30.89 -10.78
N PHE A 302 5.40 30.86 -11.43
CA PHE A 302 4.70 29.63 -11.76
C PHE A 302 5.45 28.85 -12.85
N GLN A 303 5.69 27.56 -12.61
CA GLN A 303 6.29 26.63 -13.55
C GLN A 303 5.22 25.72 -14.16
N LYS A 304 5.18 25.65 -15.50
CA LYS A 304 4.25 24.77 -16.20
C LYS A 304 4.72 23.32 -16.10
N LEU A 305 3.83 22.44 -15.67
CA LEU A 305 4.06 20.99 -15.60
C LEU A 305 3.11 20.27 -16.54
N ARG A 306 3.54 19.10 -17.02
CA ARG A 306 2.82 18.30 -18.03
C ARG A 306 2.97 16.81 -17.78
N PHE A 307 1.86 16.09 -17.72
CA PHE A 307 1.83 14.65 -17.49
C PHE A 307 0.98 13.98 -18.56
N ASP A 308 1.61 13.25 -19.49
CA ASP A 308 0.91 12.53 -20.55
C ASP A 308 0.50 11.14 -20.08
N PHE A 309 -0.79 10.93 -19.85
CA PHE A 309 -1.30 9.65 -19.33
C PHE A 309 -1.20 8.50 -20.34
N LYS A 310 -0.96 8.78 -21.62
CA LYS A 310 -0.69 7.75 -22.63
C LYS A 310 0.79 7.37 -22.70
N ALA A 311 1.68 8.10 -22.05
CA ALA A 311 3.11 7.79 -22.05
C ALA A 311 3.40 6.44 -21.37
N ALA A 312 4.37 5.69 -21.90
CA ALA A 312 4.78 4.39 -21.38
C ALA A 312 5.83 4.51 -20.26
N ASN A 313 5.58 5.42 -19.32
CA ASN A 313 6.50 5.76 -18.24
C ASN A 313 5.82 5.85 -16.87
N PHE A 314 4.63 5.27 -16.71
CA PHE A 314 3.96 5.16 -15.42
C PHE A 314 4.41 3.90 -14.69
N LYS A 315 4.32 3.92 -13.37
CA LYS A 315 4.48 2.74 -12.52
C LYS A 315 3.14 2.29 -11.95
N SER A 316 3.02 0.99 -11.71
CA SER A 316 1.82 0.36 -11.17
C SER A 316 2.19 -0.99 -10.54
N ALA A 317 1.25 -1.62 -9.83
CA ALA A 317 1.45 -2.99 -9.36
C ALA A 317 1.75 -3.97 -10.51
N ALA A 318 1.14 -3.78 -11.68
CA ALA A 318 1.37 -4.62 -12.87
C ALA A 318 2.78 -4.50 -13.44
N SER A 319 3.46 -3.38 -13.21
CA SER A 319 4.86 -3.16 -13.62
C SER A 319 5.87 -3.48 -12.52
N SER A 320 5.43 -4.10 -11.41
CA SER A 320 6.24 -4.23 -10.19
C SER A 320 6.83 -2.88 -9.75
N TRP A 321 6.03 -1.82 -9.87
CA TRP A 321 6.38 -0.45 -9.51
C TRP A 321 7.51 0.19 -10.35
N ASN A 322 7.78 -0.33 -11.55
CA ASN A 322 8.71 0.28 -12.51
C ASN A 322 8.00 1.25 -13.46
N TYR A 323 8.68 2.33 -13.87
CA TYR A 323 8.19 3.34 -14.81
C TYR A 323 8.28 2.88 -16.28
N ASN A 324 7.53 1.83 -16.64
CA ASN A 324 7.57 1.23 -17.98
C ASN A 324 6.20 0.78 -18.49
N THR A 325 5.10 1.24 -17.89
CA THR A 325 3.74 0.94 -18.36
C THR A 325 2.98 2.21 -18.75
N ARG A 326 1.91 2.01 -19.51
CA ARG A 326 0.90 3.04 -19.80
C ARG A 326 -0.20 2.98 -18.73
N VAL A 327 -0.93 4.08 -18.56
CA VAL A 327 -2.17 4.06 -17.77
C VAL A 327 -3.23 3.24 -18.52
N GLY A 328 -3.79 2.23 -17.87
CA GLY A 328 -4.89 1.42 -18.41
C GLY A 328 -6.25 2.08 -18.15
N ASP A 329 -7.28 1.66 -18.88
CA ASP A 329 -8.69 2.04 -18.63
C ASP A 329 -8.93 3.56 -18.53
N LEU A 330 -8.27 4.36 -19.38
CA LEU A 330 -8.41 5.83 -19.40
C LEU A 330 -9.82 6.32 -19.73
N ASN A 331 -10.69 5.45 -20.25
CA ASN A 331 -12.11 5.72 -20.43
C ASN A 331 -12.92 5.66 -19.12
N ASP A 332 -12.33 5.15 -18.04
CA ASP A 332 -12.95 4.99 -16.72
C ASP A 332 -11.99 5.43 -15.59
N VAL A 333 -11.59 6.71 -15.62
CA VAL A 333 -10.86 7.31 -14.49
C VAL A 333 -11.81 7.44 -13.32
N LYS A 334 -11.34 7.07 -12.12
CA LYS A 334 -12.06 7.16 -10.85
C LYS A 334 -11.53 8.27 -9.95
N GLU A 335 -10.22 8.49 -9.99
CA GLU A 335 -9.54 9.39 -9.07
C GLU A 335 -8.27 9.95 -9.71
N ILE A 336 -8.00 11.23 -9.47
CA ILE A 336 -6.71 11.87 -9.74
C ILE A 336 -6.10 12.28 -8.41
N GLN A 337 -4.80 12.03 -8.25
CA GLN A 337 -4.03 12.37 -7.07
C GLN A 337 -2.88 13.30 -7.44
N LEU A 338 -2.61 14.27 -6.57
CA LEU A 338 -1.39 15.04 -6.59
C LEU A 338 -0.50 14.58 -5.44
N LEU A 339 0.68 14.09 -5.78
CA LEU A 339 1.64 13.52 -4.83
C LEU A 339 2.80 14.47 -4.65
N ILE A 340 3.02 14.89 -3.41
CA ILE A 340 4.04 15.86 -3.02
C ILE A 340 5.08 15.13 -2.18
N TYR A 341 6.26 14.86 -2.75
CA TYR A 341 7.34 14.12 -2.10
C TYR A 341 8.07 15.01 -1.09
N ASN A 342 7.46 15.18 0.09
CA ASN A 342 7.93 16.09 1.12
C ASN A 342 8.71 15.40 2.25
N GLY A 343 8.62 14.08 2.43
CA GLY A 343 9.25 13.36 3.55
C GLY A 343 8.96 14.03 4.89
N SER A 344 10.02 14.47 5.59
CA SER A 344 9.91 15.18 6.87
C SER A 344 9.83 16.72 6.74
N ALA A 345 9.70 17.26 5.53
CA ALA A 345 9.68 18.70 5.30
C ALA A 345 8.24 19.26 5.26
N ASP A 346 8.07 20.43 5.87
CA ASP A 346 6.88 21.26 5.74
C ASP A 346 6.96 22.11 4.48
N GLY A 347 5.82 22.55 3.96
CA GLY A 347 5.82 23.49 2.85
C GLY A 347 4.44 23.85 2.30
N VAL A 348 4.47 24.58 1.18
CA VAL A 348 3.29 25.02 0.46
C VAL A 348 3.51 24.79 -1.03
N LEU A 349 2.49 24.27 -1.72
CA LEU A 349 2.42 24.20 -3.16
C LEU A 349 1.17 24.94 -3.62
N ILE A 350 1.29 25.80 -4.63
CA ILE A 350 0.17 26.51 -5.24
C ILE A 350 0.04 26.01 -6.67
N ILE A 351 -1.16 25.56 -7.04
CA ILE A 351 -1.48 25.10 -8.39
C ILE A 351 -2.55 25.99 -9.02
N SER A 352 -2.37 26.38 -10.27
CA SER A 352 -3.37 27.08 -11.07
C SER A 352 -3.57 26.45 -12.44
N ASN A 353 -4.77 26.65 -13.00
CA ASN A 353 -5.13 26.25 -14.36
C ASN A 353 -4.87 24.77 -14.66
N MET A 354 -5.34 23.89 -13.77
CA MET A 354 -5.22 22.45 -13.92
C MET A 354 -6.28 21.91 -14.86
N GLY A 355 -5.86 21.22 -15.91
CA GLY A 355 -6.80 20.60 -16.84
C GLY A 355 -6.14 19.84 -17.97
N PHE A 356 -6.98 19.19 -18.77
CA PHE A 356 -6.61 18.63 -20.06
C PHE A 356 -6.91 19.72 -21.10
N PRO A 357 -5.91 20.48 -21.57
CA PRO A 357 -6.15 21.43 -22.62
C PRO A 357 -6.66 20.65 -23.83
N ALA A 358 -7.77 21.10 -24.43
CA ALA A 358 -8.09 20.69 -25.79
C ALA A 358 -6.86 21.01 -26.66
N LYS A 359 -6.60 20.20 -27.70
CA LYS A 359 -5.54 20.53 -28.68
C LYS A 359 -5.63 22.03 -28.98
N PRO A 360 -4.57 22.82 -28.72
CA PRO A 360 -4.50 24.12 -29.36
C PRO A 360 -4.56 23.81 -30.85
N ASP A 361 -5.51 24.42 -31.56
CA ASP A 361 -5.54 24.33 -33.02
C ASP A 361 -4.10 24.62 -33.51
N LEU A 362 -3.44 23.57 -34.01
CA LEU A 362 -2.04 23.60 -34.46
C LEU A 362 -1.93 24.41 -35.75
#